data_AF-A0A960KBX7-F1
#
_entry.id   AF-A0A960KBX7-F1
#
_cell.length_a   1.000
_cell.length_b   1.000
_cell.length_c   1.000
_cell.angle_alpha   90.00
_cell.angle_beta   90.00
_cell.angle_gamma   90.00
#
_symmetry.space_group_name_H-M   'P 1'
#
loop_
_entity.id
_entity.type
_entity.pdbx_description
1 polymer ?
#
loop_
_entity_poly.entity_id
_entity_poly.type
_entity_poly.pdbx_seq_one_letter_code
_entity_poly.pdbx_strand_id
1 'polypeptide(L)'
;SLLVDYTLTVAVSISSGVMAIGSAFGFNDKALLRIGLALFFVGLMCVGNLRGLKESGRVFAVPTYFYVAMLAIFLGAGFYKMWFGDLGELNTSEELARHFAENHELMTSVSLFVLLRAFSSGAVVLSGVEAISNGVPAFRKPESRNASQTLIMMAAILGIGFLGISTLAHHMLPVVDEGGETVLSQMARGVFGEGNPLYYGLQFGTFAILVMAANT
;
A
#
# COMPACT_ATOMS: atom_id res chain seq x y z
N SER A 1 -5.43 -24.22 5.15
CA SER A 1 -4.48 -23.08 5.14
C SER A 1 -4.72 -22.17 3.93
N LEU A 2 -4.52 -22.66 2.70
CA LEU A 2 -4.65 -21.86 1.47
C LEU A 2 -6.02 -21.17 1.25
N LEU A 3 -7.15 -21.82 1.59
CA LEU A 3 -8.47 -21.19 1.45
C LEU A 3 -8.66 -19.95 2.33
N VAL A 4 -8.09 -19.97 3.55
CA VAL A 4 -8.15 -18.84 4.47
C VAL A 4 -7.27 -17.70 3.94
N ASP A 5 -6.08 -18.04 3.43
CA ASP A 5 -5.14 -17.08 2.86
C ASP A 5 -5.71 -16.36 1.64
N TYR A 6 -6.34 -17.08 0.71
CA TYR A 6 -7.02 -16.47 -0.43
C TYR A 6 -8.21 -15.60 -0.01
N THR A 7 -9.00 -16.06 0.96
CA THR A 7 -10.14 -15.25 1.46
C THR A 7 -9.66 -13.96 2.13
N LEU A 8 -8.59 -14.04 2.92
CA LEU A 8 -7.97 -12.86 3.56
C LEU A 8 -7.33 -11.94 2.53
N THR A 9 -6.68 -12.46 1.50
CA THR A 9 -6.09 -11.66 0.42
C THR A 9 -7.16 -10.81 -0.27
N VAL A 10 -8.32 -11.40 -0.62
CA VAL A 10 -9.44 -10.66 -1.20
C VAL A 10 -9.97 -9.61 -0.22
N ALA A 11 -10.23 -10.00 1.03
CA ALA A 11 -10.84 -9.12 2.03
C ALA A 11 -9.94 -7.92 2.37
N VAL A 12 -8.65 -8.16 2.65
CA VAL A 12 -7.67 -7.13 3.01
C VAL A 12 -7.42 -6.20 1.83
N SER A 13 -7.25 -6.75 0.63
CA SER A 13 -6.92 -5.92 -0.53
C SER A 13 -8.09 -5.03 -0.94
N ILE A 14 -9.33 -5.54 -0.97
CA ILE A 14 -10.48 -4.70 -1.31
C ILE A 14 -10.79 -3.68 -0.22
N SER A 15 -10.70 -4.06 1.05
CA SER A 15 -10.86 -3.11 2.16
C SER A 15 -9.83 -1.98 2.08
N SER A 16 -8.56 -2.32 1.90
CA SER A 16 -7.46 -1.35 1.78
C SER A 16 -7.60 -0.47 0.54
N GLY A 17 -8.04 -1.04 -0.58
CA GLY A 17 -8.30 -0.30 -1.80
C GLY A 17 -9.42 0.74 -1.59
N VAL A 18 -10.53 0.34 -1.00
CA VAL A 18 -11.64 1.25 -0.72
C VAL A 18 -11.21 2.37 0.24
N MET A 19 -10.33 2.09 1.21
CA MET A 19 -9.75 3.13 2.07
C MET A 19 -8.86 4.12 1.30
N ALA A 20 -8.12 3.69 0.28
CA ALA A 20 -7.33 4.60 -0.57
C ALA A 20 -8.25 5.58 -1.34
N ILE A 21 -9.33 5.07 -1.94
CA ILE A 21 -10.34 5.92 -2.61
C ILE A 21 -11.07 6.81 -1.60
N GLY A 22 -11.44 6.27 -0.44
CA GLY A 22 -12.09 7.05 0.61
C GLY A 22 -11.20 8.15 1.20
N SER A 23 -9.87 7.97 1.18
CA SER A 23 -8.93 9.04 1.50
C SER A 23 -8.89 10.11 0.40
N ALA A 24 -8.95 9.71 -0.86
CA ALA A 24 -8.95 10.65 -1.98
C ALA A 24 -10.18 11.58 -2.01
N PHE A 25 -11.35 11.05 -1.64
CA PHE A 25 -12.63 11.76 -1.73
C PHE A 25 -13.24 12.16 -0.37
N GLY A 26 -12.54 11.91 0.74
CA GLY A 26 -12.97 12.35 2.08
C GLY A 26 -14.25 11.66 2.56
N PHE A 27 -14.34 10.33 2.45
CA PHE A 27 -15.48 9.56 2.96
C PHE A 27 -15.11 8.39 3.88
N ASN A 28 -13.87 8.33 4.37
CA ASN A 28 -13.44 7.23 5.25
C ASN A 28 -14.19 7.19 6.60
N ASP A 29 -14.76 8.31 7.05
CA ASP A 29 -15.65 8.40 8.21
C ASP A 29 -16.97 7.64 7.99
N LYS A 30 -17.40 7.46 6.73
CA LYS A 30 -18.68 6.82 6.36
C LYS A 30 -18.53 5.30 6.25
N ALA A 31 -18.54 4.62 7.40
CA ALA A 31 -18.41 3.16 7.48
C ALA A 31 -19.37 2.39 6.54
N LEU A 32 -20.66 2.76 6.51
CA LEU A 32 -21.66 2.11 5.65
C LEU A 32 -21.32 2.24 4.16
N LEU A 33 -20.81 3.40 3.74
CA LEU A 33 -20.41 3.62 2.35
C LEU A 33 -19.18 2.79 1.99
N ARG A 34 -18.17 2.73 2.89
CA ARG A 34 -16.98 1.88 2.69
C ARG A 34 -17.34 0.41 2.57
N ILE A 35 -18.19 -0.10 3.46
CA ILE A 35 -18.65 -1.50 3.44
C ILE A 35 -19.42 -1.76 2.15
N GLY A 36 -20.34 -0.87 1.76
CA GLY A 36 -21.11 -0.98 0.52
C GLY A 36 -20.21 -1.02 -0.72
N LEU A 37 -19.21 -0.13 -0.81
CA LEU A 37 -18.24 -0.12 -1.92
C LEU A 37 -17.37 -1.38 -1.93
N ALA A 38 -16.91 -1.85 -0.76
CA ALA A 38 -16.11 -3.06 -0.67
C ALA A 38 -16.89 -4.28 -1.17
N LEU A 39 -18.13 -4.47 -0.69
CA LEU A 39 -19.01 -5.55 -1.15
C LEU A 39 -19.34 -5.42 -2.65
N PHE A 40 -19.54 -4.20 -3.14
CA PHE A 40 -19.76 -3.94 -4.56
C PHE A 40 -18.56 -4.37 -5.41
N PHE A 41 -17.32 -4.00 -5.05
CA PHE A 41 -16.13 -4.40 -5.79
C PHE A 41 -15.84 -5.91 -5.69
N VAL A 42 -16.07 -6.53 -4.53
CA VAL A 42 -16.00 -8.01 -4.40
C VAL A 42 -17.03 -8.67 -5.34
N GLY A 43 -18.27 -8.18 -5.36
CA GLY A 43 -19.31 -8.68 -6.24
C GLY A 43 -18.96 -8.51 -7.72
N LEU A 44 -18.43 -7.34 -8.10
CA LEU A 44 -18.00 -7.04 -9.46
C LEU A 44 -16.87 -7.97 -9.91
N MET A 45 -15.86 -8.19 -9.06
CA MET A 45 -14.78 -9.15 -9.34
C MET A 45 -15.30 -10.58 -9.44
N CYS A 46 -16.21 -10.99 -8.55
CA CYS A 46 -16.84 -12.31 -8.59
C CYS A 46 -17.52 -12.54 -9.94
N VAL A 47 -18.34 -11.59 -10.40
CA VAL A 47 -18.99 -11.65 -11.72
C VAL A 47 -17.97 -11.66 -12.85
N GLY A 48 -16.92 -10.83 -12.77
CA GLY A 48 -15.84 -10.78 -13.75
C GLY A 48 -15.10 -12.12 -13.89
N ASN A 49 -14.80 -12.77 -12.77
CA ASN A 49 -14.17 -14.08 -12.73
C ASN A 49 -15.07 -15.19 -13.27
N LEU A 50 -16.37 -15.17 -12.94
CA LEU A 50 -17.35 -16.11 -13.48
C LEU A 50 -17.56 -15.94 -15.00
N ARG A 51 -17.38 -14.74 -15.53
CA ARG A 51 -17.47 -14.44 -16.97
C ARG A 51 -16.17 -14.73 -17.75
N GLY A 52 -15.11 -15.17 -17.08
CA GLY A 52 -13.86 -15.56 -17.75
C GLY A 52 -12.96 -14.40 -18.15
N LEU A 53 -12.99 -13.25 -17.46
CA LEU A 53 -12.09 -12.11 -17.73
C LEU A 53 -10.58 -12.42 -17.52
N LYS A 54 -10.23 -13.63 -17.06
CA LYS A 54 -8.86 -14.07 -16.75
C LYS A 54 -7.93 -14.23 -17.97
N GLU A 55 -8.40 -14.07 -19.21
CA GLU A 55 -7.59 -14.38 -20.41
C GLU A 55 -6.60 -13.28 -20.85
N SER A 56 -6.67 -12.05 -20.33
CA SER A 56 -5.84 -10.95 -20.85
C SER A 56 -4.80 -10.46 -19.85
N GLY A 57 -3.69 -11.19 -19.70
CA GLY A 57 -2.54 -10.80 -18.84
C GLY A 57 -2.00 -9.38 -19.09
N ARG A 58 -2.28 -8.79 -20.26
CA ARG A 58 -1.93 -7.39 -20.58
C ARG A 58 -2.78 -6.37 -19.84
N VAL A 59 -4.06 -6.66 -19.59
CA VAL A 59 -4.97 -5.79 -18.82
C VAL A 59 -4.54 -5.74 -17.35
N PHE A 60 -3.97 -6.83 -16.84
CA PHE A 60 -3.45 -6.92 -15.47
C PHE A 60 -2.14 -6.15 -15.26
N ALA A 61 -1.34 -5.93 -16.30
CA ALA A 61 -0.04 -5.26 -16.18
C ALA A 61 -0.14 -3.72 -16.08
N VAL A 62 -1.16 -3.11 -16.71
CA VAL A 62 -1.30 -1.65 -16.78
C VAL A 62 -1.40 -1.00 -15.40
N PRO A 63 -2.27 -1.46 -14.47
CA PRO A 63 -2.35 -0.89 -13.13
C PRO A 63 -1.03 -0.99 -12.35
N THR A 64 -0.32 -2.10 -12.48
CA THR A 64 0.95 -2.34 -11.78
C THR A 64 2.02 -1.34 -12.22
N TYR A 65 2.23 -1.18 -13.53
CA TYR A 65 3.21 -0.21 -14.03
C TYR A 65 2.83 1.23 -13.67
N PHE A 66 1.53 1.56 -13.74
CA PHE A 66 1.05 2.88 -13.36
C PHE A 66 1.32 3.18 -11.88
N TYR A 67 1.02 2.24 -10.98
CA TYR A 67 1.31 2.40 -9.56
C TYR A 67 2.82 2.53 -9.29
N VAL A 68 3.66 1.70 -9.90
CA VAL A 68 5.12 1.79 -9.73
C VAL A 68 5.64 3.15 -10.19
N ALA A 69 5.14 3.68 -11.32
CA ALA A 69 5.51 5.01 -11.79
C ALA A 69 5.04 6.11 -10.83
N MET A 70 3.79 6.05 -10.36
CA MET A 70 3.27 7.03 -9.39
C MET A 70 4.01 6.98 -8.06
N LEU A 71 4.36 5.78 -7.58
CA LEU A 71 5.15 5.60 -6.38
C LEU A 71 6.56 6.18 -6.55
N ALA A 72 7.20 5.96 -7.69
CA ALA A 72 8.51 6.55 -8.00
C ALA A 72 8.45 8.09 -8.04
N ILE A 73 7.41 8.68 -8.64
CA ILE A 73 7.18 10.13 -8.66
C ILE A 73 6.98 10.65 -7.23
N PHE A 74 6.16 9.96 -6.42
CA PHE A 74 5.91 10.31 -5.02
C PHE A 74 7.20 10.30 -4.20
N LEU A 75 8.00 9.23 -4.29
CA LEU A 75 9.27 9.14 -3.59
C LEU A 75 10.25 10.21 -4.08
N GLY A 76 10.38 10.41 -5.39
CA GLY A 76 11.26 11.43 -5.97
C GLY A 76 10.90 12.84 -5.52
N ALA A 77 9.62 13.21 -5.57
CA ALA A 77 9.13 14.50 -5.10
C ALA A 77 9.27 14.65 -3.58
N GLY A 78 8.99 13.59 -2.82
CA GLY A 78 9.14 13.56 -1.36
C GLY A 78 10.58 13.77 -0.93
N PHE A 79 11.53 13.02 -1.50
CA PHE A 79 12.95 13.19 -1.21
C PHE A 79 13.49 14.54 -1.69
N TYR A 80 13.04 15.03 -2.85
CA TYR A 80 13.41 16.36 -3.33
C TYR A 80 12.97 17.44 -2.32
N LYS A 81 11.73 17.38 -1.84
CA LYS A 81 11.23 18.30 -0.80
C LYS A 81 11.93 18.13 0.54
N MET A 82 12.27 16.89 0.93
CA MET A 82 13.01 16.62 2.16
C MET A 82 14.42 17.22 2.16
N TRP A 83 15.09 17.29 1.00
CA TRP A 83 16.47 17.79 0.91
C TRP A 83 16.58 19.27 0.52
N PHE A 84 15.67 19.77 -0.31
CA PHE A 84 15.75 21.11 -0.89
C PHE A 84 14.59 22.03 -0.50
N GLY A 85 13.56 21.52 0.17
CA GLY A 85 12.36 22.26 0.55
C GLY A 85 12.09 22.21 2.05
N ASP A 86 10.94 22.77 2.43
CA ASP A 86 10.39 22.73 3.79
C ASP A 86 9.32 21.64 3.85
N LEU A 87 9.74 20.37 3.82
CA LEU A 87 8.82 19.25 4.04
C LEU A 87 8.51 19.18 5.54
N GLY A 88 7.52 19.97 5.97
CA GLY A 88 7.09 20.04 7.36
C GLY A 88 6.45 18.75 7.86
N GLU A 89 6.46 18.57 9.18
CA GLU A 89 5.72 17.51 9.86
C GLU A 89 4.22 17.65 9.59
N LEU A 90 3.54 16.51 9.40
CA LEU A 90 2.10 16.47 9.19
C LEU A 90 1.39 16.71 10.54
N ASN A 91 1.29 17.98 10.95
CA ASN A 91 0.54 18.49 12.11
C ASN A 91 0.35 17.44 13.21
N THR A 92 1.39 17.22 14.01
CA THR A 92 1.24 16.58 15.31
C THR A 92 0.23 17.41 16.09
N SER A 93 -0.97 16.90 16.35
CA SER A 93 -1.80 17.48 17.40
C SER A 93 -0.91 17.48 18.65
N GLU A 94 -0.69 18.64 19.27
CA GLU A 94 0.16 18.77 20.46
C GLU A 94 -0.20 17.74 21.55
N GLU A 95 -1.44 17.26 21.51
CA GLU A 95 -2.02 16.23 22.35
C GLU A 95 -1.43 14.82 22.11
N LEU A 96 -1.13 14.43 20.86
CA LEU A 96 -0.52 13.13 20.54
C LEU A 96 0.99 13.11 20.86
N ALA A 97 1.69 14.23 20.62
CA ALA A 97 3.09 14.40 21.06
C ALA A 97 3.21 14.31 22.58
N ARG A 98 2.29 14.94 23.33
CA ARG A 98 2.23 14.84 24.80
C ARG A 98 1.92 13.42 25.25
N HIS A 99 1.00 12.71 24.59
CA HIS A 99 0.71 11.31 24.91
C HIS A 99 1.91 10.39 24.68
N PHE A 100 2.71 10.59 23.62
CA PHE A 100 3.93 9.83 23.38
C PHE A 100 5.06 10.18 24.36
N ALA A 101 5.15 11.45 24.77
CA ALA A 101 6.13 11.92 25.75
C ALA A 101 5.82 11.45 27.19
N GLU A 102 4.55 11.42 27.59
CA GLU A 102 4.13 10.93 28.92
C GLU A 102 4.22 9.40 29.07
N ASN A 103 4.06 8.64 27.98
CA ASN A 103 4.13 7.18 28.00
C ASN A 103 5.53 6.61 27.71
N HIS A 104 6.56 7.46 27.59
CA HIS A 104 7.93 7.03 27.27
C HIS A 104 8.53 6.11 28.35
N GLU A 105 8.15 6.31 29.62
CA GLU A 105 8.61 5.46 30.73
C GLU A 105 8.04 4.02 30.66
N LEU A 106 6.84 3.82 30.11
CA LEU A 106 6.22 2.50 29.91
C LEU A 106 6.70 1.79 28.63
N MET A 107 7.23 2.52 27.65
CA MET A 107 7.75 1.96 26.40
C MET A 107 9.12 1.29 26.55
N THR A 108 9.90 1.68 27.56
CA THR A 108 11.27 1.18 27.76
C THR A 108 11.29 -0.31 28.18
N SER A 109 10.25 -0.77 28.89
CA SER A 109 10.13 -2.15 29.40
C SER A 109 9.44 -3.14 28.43
N VAL A 110 8.75 -2.65 27.39
CA VAL A 110 8.06 -3.47 26.36
C VAL A 110 8.71 -3.35 24.97
N SER A 111 9.88 -2.70 24.90
CA SER A 111 10.59 -2.34 23.66
C SER A 111 10.82 -3.53 22.71
N LEU A 112 11.26 -4.69 23.23
CA LEU A 112 11.50 -5.87 22.39
C LEU A 112 10.22 -6.46 21.81
N PHE A 113 9.13 -6.52 22.60
CA PHE A 113 7.86 -7.05 22.12
C PHE A 113 7.23 -6.13 21.06
N VAL A 114 7.29 -4.81 21.26
CA VAL A 114 6.83 -3.83 20.26
C VAL A 114 7.67 -3.91 18.99
N LEU A 115 8.99 -4.04 19.10
CA LEU A 115 9.88 -4.23 17.96
C LEU A 115 9.54 -5.51 17.18
N LEU A 116 9.36 -6.64 17.88
CA LEU A 116 8.99 -7.91 17.26
C LEU A 116 7.60 -7.85 16.61
N ARG A 117 6.64 -7.15 17.22
CA ARG A 117 5.31 -6.92 16.66
C ARG A 117 5.37 -6.07 15.39
N ALA A 118 6.12 -4.96 15.41
CA ALA A 118 6.32 -4.10 14.24
C ALA A 118 7.04 -4.85 13.10
N PHE A 119 8.04 -5.66 13.44
CA PHE A 119 8.72 -6.54 12.49
C PHE A 119 7.76 -7.56 11.88
N SER A 120 6.96 -8.24 12.71
CA SER A 120 5.97 -9.21 12.24
C SER A 120 4.91 -8.57 11.33
N SER A 121 4.47 -7.34 11.62
CA SER A 121 3.52 -6.63 10.75
C SER A 121 4.16 -6.17 9.43
N GLY A 122 5.44 -5.77 9.46
CA GLY A 122 6.18 -5.34 8.28
C GLY A 122 6.58 -6.49 7.35
N ALA A 123 6.82 -7.68 7.91
CA ALA A 123 7.17 -8.89 7.13
C ALA A 123 6.10 -9.28 6.10
N VAL A 124 4.84 -8.86 6.31
CA VAL A 124 3.74 -9.07 5.35
C VAL A 124 4.00 -8.39 4.00
N VAL A 125 4.83 -7.35 3.93
CA VAL A 125 5.23 -6.71 2.65
C VAL A 125 5.97 -7.69 1.72
N LEU A 126 6.59 -8.74 2.28
CA LEU A 126 7.23 -9.79 1.51
C LEU A 126 6.26 -10.88 1.06
N SER A 127 4.98 -10.82 1.42
CA SER A 127 3.97 -11.70 0.84
C SER A 127 3.85 -11.43 -0.67
N GLY A 128 3.67 -12.48 -1.47
CA GLY A 128 3.54 -12.35 -2.94
C GLY A 128 4.78 -12.73 -3.76
N VAL A 129 5.97 -12.89 -3.16
CA VAL A 129 7.12 -13.53 -3.87
C VAL A 129 6.78 -14.96 -4.31
N GLU A 130 5.91 -15.61 -3.54
CA GLU A 130 5.41 -16.97 -3.81
C GLU A 130 4.65 -17.07 -5.12
N ALA A 131 3.96 -16.00 -5.54
CA ALA A 131 3.22 -15.98 -6.80
C ALA A 131 4.16 -16.15 -8.01
N ILE A 132 5.36 -15.55 -7.96
CA ILE A 132 6.36 -15.68 -9.03
C ILE A 132 7.05 -17.05 -8.95
N SER A 133 7.36 -17.57 -7.75
CA SER A 133 7.97 -18.89 -7.62
C SER A 133 7.05 -20.02 -8.08
N ASN A 134 5.74 -19.89 -7.88
CA ASN A 134 4.73 -20.83 -8.39
C ASN A 134 4.51 -20.67 -9.91
N GLY A 135 4.78 -19.48 -10.45
CA GLY A 135 4.61 -19.14 -11.86
C GLY A 135 5.82 -19.44 -12.76
N VAL A 136 6.92 -20.03 -12.24
CA VAL A 136 8.15 -20.30 -13.01
C VAL A 136 7.88 -21.03 -14.36
N PRO A 137 6.99 -22.05 -14.44
CA PRO A 137 6.73 -22.75 -15.71
C PRO A 137 6.09 -21.88 -16.80
N ALA A 138 5.51 -20.73 -16.45
CA ALA A 138 4.89 -19.80 -17.40
C ALA A 138 5.90 -18.84 -18.05
N PHE A 139 7.14 -18.80 -17.56
CA PHE A 139 8.18 -17.94 -18.14
C PHE A 139 8.67 -18.48 -19.49
N ARG A 140 9.17 -17.58 -20.34
CA ARG A 140 9.84 -18.02 -21.58
C ARG A 140 11.16 -18.71 -21.24
N LYS A 141 11.57 -19.68 -22.05
CA LYS A 141 12.88 -20.32 -21.91
C LYS A 141 14.02 -19.31 -22.14
N PRO A 142 15.09 -19.32 -21.33
CA PRO A 142 15.32 -20.14 -20.14
C PRO A 142 14.47 -19.69 -18.92
N GLU A 143 13.55 -20.55 -18.49
CA GLU A 143 12.50 -20.25 -17.49
C GLU A 143 13.09 -19.78 -16.16
N SER A 144 14.04 -20.54 -15.60
CA SER A 144 14.68 -20.24 -14.31
C SER A 144 15.40 -18.89 -14.29
N ARG A 145 16.13 -18.53 -15.37
CA ARG A 145 16.84 -17.25 -15.43
C ARG A 145 15.86 -16.07 -15.51
N ASN A 146 14.82 -16.19 -16.34
CA ASN A 146 13.83 -15.12 -16.50
C ASN A 146 13.00 -14.93 -15.24
N ALA A 147 12.59 -16.02 -14.58
CA ALA A 147 11.89 -15.95 -13.30
C ALA A 147 12.78 -15.34 -12.20
N SER A 148 14.04 -15.75 -12.11
CA SER A 148 14.99 -15.20 -11.13
C SER A 148 15.25 -13.71 -11.33
N GLN A 149 15.45 -13.25 -12.58
CA GLN A 149 15.61 -11.83 -12.88
C GLN A 149 14.37 -11.03 -12.49
N THR A 150 13.17 -11.57 -12.75
CA THR A 150 11.90 -10.94 -12.39
C THR A 150 11.73 -10.85 -10.88
N LEU A 151 12.09 -11.91 -10.14
CA LEU A 151 12.10 -11.91 -8.67
C LEU A 151 13.03 -10.83 -8.10
N ILE A 152 14.25 -10.71 -8.64
CA ILE A 152 15.22 -9.68 -8.20
C ILE A 152 14.68 -8.28 -8.46
N MET A 153 14.10 -8.03 -9.64
CA MET A 153 13.51 -6.73 -9.96
C MET A 153 12.35 -6.40 -9.03
N MET A 154 11.47 -7.36 -8.77
CA MET A 154 10.35 -7.16 -7.84
C MET A 154 10.85 -6.87 -6.43
N ALA A 155 11.82 -7.64 -5.93
CA ALA A 155 12.42 -7.43 -4.62
C ALA A 155 13.09 -6.05 -4.50
N ALA A 156 13.76 -5.59 -5.56
CA ALA A 156 14.35 -4.25 -5.60
C ALA A 156 13.28 -3.15 -5.57
N ILE A 157 12.20 -3.26 -6.35
CA ILE A 157 11.11 -2.28 -6.35
C ILE A 157 10.42 -2.22 -4.99
N LEU A 158 10.09 -3.39 -4.40
CA LEU A 158 9.48 -3.45 -3.08
C LEU A 158 10.42 -2.94 -1.99
N GLY A 159 11.71 -3.29 -2.03
CA GLY A 159 12.71 -2.83 -1.08
C GLY A 159 12.91 -1.31 -1.13
N ILE A 160 13.09 -0.75 -2.32
CA ILE A 160 13.22 0.71 -2.52
C ILE A 160 11.92 1.42 -2.11
N GLY A 161 10.76 0.88 -2.50
CA GLY A 161 9.45 1.42 -2.13
C GLY A 161 9.24 1.45 -0.62
N PHE A 162 9.47 0.33 0.04
CA PHE A 162 9.28 0.18 1.49
C PHE A 162 10.24 1.07 2.28
N LEU A 163 11.54 1.05 1.95
CA LEU A 163 12.52 1.91 2.60
C LEU A 163 12.24 3.39 2.34
N GLY A 164 11.88 3.74 1.10
CA GLY A 164 11.56 5.11 0.71
C GLY A 164 10.35 5.67 1.47
N ILE A 165 9.25 4.91 1.53
CA ILE A 165 8.07 5.28 2.32
C ILE A 165 8.44 5.36 3.80
N SER A 166 9.21 4.40 4.33
CA SER A 166 9.61 4.37 5.74
C SER A 166 10.44 5.60 6.14
N THR A 167 11.40 6.01 5.30
CA THR A 167 12.22 7.21 5.53
C THR A 167 11.37 8.48 5.51
N LEU A 168 10.47 8.62 4.53
CA LEU A 168 9.56 9.77 4.48
C LEU A 168 8.58 9.76 5.66
N ALA A 169 8.06 8.60 6.06
CA ALA A 169 7.14 8.48 7.19
C ALA A 169 7.84 8.83 8.51
N HIS A 170 9.10 8.43 8.68
CA HIS A 170 9.90 8.81 9.85
C HIS A 170 10.09 10.33 9.95
N HIS A 171 10.23 11.02 8.82
CA HIS A 171 10.40 12.47 8.79
C HIS A 171 9.07 13.23 8.95
N MET A 172 8.01 12.75 8.30
CA MET A 172 6.72 13.45 8.25
C MET A 172 5.80 13.15 9.44
N LEU A 173 6.06 12.07 10.19
CA LEU A 173 5.30 11.62 11.36
C LEU A 173 3.77 11.52 11.12
N PRO A 174 3.33 10.75 10.10
CA PRO A 174 1.91 10.58 9.82
C PRO A 174 1.17 9.89 10.98
N VAL A 175 -0.09 10.28 11.20
CA VAL A 175 -0.90 9.77 12.31
C VAL A 175 -1.89 8.73 11.80
N VAL A 176 -1.97 7.57 12.44
CA VAL A 176 -3.02 6.57 12.12
C VAL A 176 -4.28 6.94 12.90
N ASP A 177 -5.35 7.32 12.20
CA ASP A 177 -6.65 7.65 12.78
C ASP A 177 -7.74 6.67 12.31
N GLU A 178 -8.60 6.22 13.21
CA GLU A 178 -9.66 5.26 12.91
C GLU A 178 -10.78 5.94 12.10
N GLY A 179 -10.88 5.58 10.82
CA GLY A 179 -11.80 6.26 9.90
C GLY A 179 -11.21 7.52 9.28
N GLY A 180 -9.96 7.85 9.61
CA GLY A 180 -9.16 8.86 8.92
C GLY A 180 -8.55 8.35 7.62
N GLU A 181 -7.61 9.11 7.10
CA GLU A 181 -6.93 8.79 5.85
C GLU A 181 -5.82 7.77 6.00
N THR A 182 -5.53 7.05 4.92
CA THR A 182 -4.37 6.14 4.90
C THR A 182 -3.06 6.92 5.07
N VAL A 183 -2.06 6.29 5.69
CA VAL A 183 -0.72 6.88 5.87
C VAL A 183 -0.13 7.36 4.54
N LEU A 184 -0.25 6.55 3.49
CA LEU A 184 0.22 6.93 2.15
C LEU A 184 -0.52 8.16 1.61
N SER A 185 -1.82 8.30 1.88
CA SER A 185 -2.60 9.48 1.52
C SER A 185 -2.16 10.74 2.24
N GLN A 186 -1.97 10.67 3.56
CA GLN A 186 -1.51 11.82 4.35
C GLN A 186 -0.15 12.32 3.86
N MET A 187 0.79 11.38 3.64
CA MET A 187 2.12 11.72 3.12
C MET A 187 2.03 12.27 1.68
N ALA A 188 1.23 11.66 0.82
CA ALA A 188 1.05 12.13 -0.55
C ALA A 188 0.44 13.53 -0.61
N ARG A 189 -0.48 13.86 0.30
CA ARG A 189 -1.01 15.21 0.44
C ARG A 189 0.06 16.19 0.91
N GLY A 190 0.88 15.83 1.91
CA GLY A 190 2.01 16.68 2.33
C GLY A 190 3.04 16.92 1.23
N VAL A 191 3.32 15.89 0.43
CA VAL A 191 4.29 15.97 -0.67
C VAL A 191 3.74 16.72 -1.89
N PHE A 192 2.52 16.44 -2.33
CA PHE A 192 1.97 17.02 -3.57
C PHE A 192 1.08 18.25 -3.37
N GLY A 193 0.55 18.45 -2.16
CA GLY A 193 -0.49 19.43 -1.86
C GLY A 193 -1.91 18.90 -2.09
N GLU A 194 -2.88 19.54 -1.46
CA GLU A 194 -4.31 19.22 -1.63
C GLU A 194 -4.78 19.47 -3.07
N GLY A 195 -5.65 18.59 -3.57
CA GLY A 195 -6.23 18.75 -4.91
C GLY A 195 -5.30 18.45 -6.10
N ASN A 196 -4.05 18.03 -5.85
CA ASN A 196 -3.08 17.78 -6.93
C ASN A 196 -3.46 16.52 -7.73
N PRO A 197 -3.47 16.56 -9.09
CA PRO A 197 -3.72 15.37 -9.92
C PRO A 197 -2.81 14.19 -9.61
N LEU A 198 -1.55 14.43 -9.20
CA LEU A 198 -0.61 13.38 -8.81
C LEU A 198 -1.03 12.65 -7.54
N TYR A 199 -1.64 13.36 -6.58
CA TYR A 199 -2.21 12.75 -5.38
C TYR A 199 -3.33 11.77 -5.74
N TYR A 200 -4.30 12.21 -6.56
CA TYR A 200 -5.38 11.34 -7.02
C TYR A 200 -4.84 10.16 -7.84
N GLY A 201 -3.87 10.41 -8.73
CA GLY A 201 -3.21 9.35 -9.49
C GLY A 201 -2.61 8.26 -8.60
N LEU A 202 -1.96 8.64 -7.49
CA LEU A 202 -1.38 7.68 -6.55
C LEU A 202 -2.47 6.90 -5.80
N GLN A 203 -3.55 7.56 -5.36
CA GLN A 203 -4.66 6.88 -4.69
C GLN A 203 -5.38 5.90 -5.61
N PHE A 204 -5.66 6.30 -6.86
CA PHE A 204 -6.24 5.42 -7.87
C PHE A 204 -5.30 4.27 -8.24
N GLY A 205 -4.00 4.53 -8.35
CA GLY A 205 -3.00 3.49 -8.59
C GLY A 205 -2.98 2.46 -7.46
N THR A 206 -2.98 2.93 -6.21
CA THR A 206 -3.05 2.10 -5.00
C THR A 206 -4.31 1.26 -4.97
N PHE A 207 -5.47 1.87 -5.23
CA PHE A 207 -6.73 1.14 -5.35
C PHE A 207 -6.67 0.07 -6.43
N ALA A 208 -6.22 0.43 -7.63
CA ALA A 208 -6.20 -0.47 -8.76
C ALA A 208 -5.32 -1.69 -8.48
N ILE A 209 -4.09 -1.51 -7.97
CA ILE A 209 -3.23 -2.66 -7.66
C ILE A 209 -3.79 -3.55 -6.55
N LEU A 210 -4.51 -3.01 -5.58
CA LEU A 210 -5.13 -3.78 -4.51
C LEU A 210 -6.35 -4.58 -5.03
N VAL A 211 -7.14 -4.00 -5.93
CA VAL A 211 -8.19 -4.74 -6.64
C VAL A 211 -7.57 -5.85 -7.50
N MET A 212 -6.45 -5.59 -8.17
CA MET A 212 -5.74 -6.62 -8.92
C MET A 212 -5.22 -7.74 -8.00
N ALA A 213 -4.67 -7.38 -6.84
CA ALA A 213 -4.14 -8.34 -5.86
C ALA A 213 -5.23 -9.28 -5.33
N ALA A 214 -6.46 -8.78 -5.18
CA ALA A 214 -7.61 -9.62 -4.83
C ALA A 214 -8.02 -10.61 -5.94
N ASN A 215 -7.52 -10.43 -7.16
CA ASN A 215 -7.84 -11.29 -8.31
C ASN A 215 -6.76 -12.31 -8.67
N THR A 216 -5.61 -12.26 -8.00
CA THR A 216 -4.46 -13.17 -8.16
C THR A 216 -4.71 -14.50 -7.48
#